data_AF-A0A8C6Z671-F1
#
_entry.id   AF-A0A8C6Z671-F1
#
_cell.length_a   1.000
_cell.length_b   1.000
_cell.length_c   1.000
_cell.angle_alpha   90.00
_cell.angle_beta   90.00
_cell.angle_gamma   90.00
#
_symmetry.space_group_name_H-M   'P 1'
#
loop_
_entity.id
_entity.type
_entity.pdbx_description
1 polymer ?
#
loop_
_entity_poly.entity_id
_entity_poly.type
_entity_poly.pdbx_seq_one_letter_code
_entity_poly.pdbx_strand_id
1 'polypeptide(L)'
;MEYFELIEDEKSLKSLKSSSAFSVKRRKSRKESYSIYVYKVLKQVHPDTGISSKAMGIMNSFVNDIFERIAGEASRLAHYNKRSTITSREIQTAVRLLLPGELAKHAVSEGTKAVTKYTSSK
;
A
#
# COMPACT_ATOMS: atom_id res chain seq x y z
N MET A 1 3.17 21.09 -65.46
CA MET A 1 3.96 20.15 -64.64
C MET A 1 4.33 20.76 -63.29
N GLU A 2 4.57 22.08 -63.18
CA GLU A 2 4.85 22.79 -61.91
C GLU A 2 3.76 22.68 -60.81
N TYR A 3 2.47 22.59 -61.17
CA TYR A 3 1.39 22.47 -60.18
C TYR A 3 1.29 21.08 -59.52
N PHE A 4 1.88 20.05 -60.12
CA PHE A 4 1.83 18.68 -59.59
C PHE A 4 2.94 18.45 -58.56
N GLU A 5 4.06 19.15 -58.69
CA GLU A 5 5.23 19.08 -57.79
C GLU A 5 4.93 19.78 -56.44
N LEU A 6 4.15 20.87 -56.45
CA LEU A 6 3.72 21.60 -55.25
C LEU A 6 2.77 20.82 -54.32
N ILE A 7 2.09 19.79 -54.82
CA ILE A 7 1.16 18.95 -54.04
C ILE A 7 1.91 17.78 -53.37
N GLU A 8 3.01 17.31 -53.95
CA GLU A 8 3.85 16.26 -53.34
C GLU A 8 4.66 16.80 -52.16
N ASP A 9 5.15 18.04 -52.24
CA ASP A 9 5.91 18.68 -51.15
C ASP A 9 5.05 18.98 -49.91
N GLU A 10 3.77 19.36 -50.08
CA GLU A 10 2.86 19.61 -48.95
C GLU A 10 2.46 18.32 -48.20
N LYS A 11 2.42 17.19 -48.92
CA LYS A 11 2.19 15.85 -48.34
C LYS A 11 3.42 15.34 -47.58
N SER A 12 4.62 15.65 -48.07
CA SER A 12 5.89 15.27 -47.43
C SER A 12 6.05 15.94 -46.05
N LEU A 13 5.69 17.22 -45.93
CA LEU A 13 5.78 18.01 -44.69
C LEU A 13 4.79 17.58 -43.59
N LYS A 14 3.66 16.96 -43.92
CA LYS A 14 2.67 16.49 -42.93
C LYS A 14 3.00 15.14 -42.28
N SER A 15 3.95 14.36 -42.84
CA SER A 15 4.32 13.05 -42.30
C SER A 15 5.45 13.06 -41.24
N LEU A 16 6.11 14.21 -41.05
CA LEU A 16 7.30 14.33 -40.19
C LEU A 16 7.05 14.92 -38.78
N LYS A 17 5.79 15.14 -38.39
CA LYS A 17 5.41 15.51 -37.00
C LYS A 17 4.71 14.36 -36.27
N SER A 18 5.40 13.23 -36.17
CA SER A 18 5.26 12.35 -35.01
C SER A 18 6.64 11.89 -34.58
N SER A 19 7.44 12.85 -34.13
CA SER A 19 8.54 12.56 -33.22
C SER A 19 7.90 11.95 -31.97
N SER A 20 7.77 10.63 -32.00
CA SER A 20 7.72 9.79 -30.82
C SER A 20 9.01 10.06 -30.05
N ALA A 21 9.00 11.18 -29.33
CA ALA A 21 9.89 11.38 -28.22
C ALA A 21 9.72 10.11 -27.40
N PHE A 22 10.76 9.27 -27.39
CA PHE A 22 10.99 8.26 -26.37
C PHE A 22 10.97 9.01 -25.04
N SER A 23 9.76 9.28 -24.56
CA SER A 23 9.52 9.69 -23.20
C SER A 23 9.97 8.47 -22.41
N VAL A 24 11.20 8.54 -21.92
CA VAL A 24 11.67 7.73 -20.81
C VAL A 24 10.53 7.83 -19.80
N LYS A 25 9.70 6.78 -19.71
CA LYS A 25 8.56 6.74 -18.79
C LYS A 25 9.16 7.05 -17.44
N ARG A 26 8.97 8.28 -16.95
CA ARG A 26 9.41 8.71 -15.63
C ARG A 26 8.99 7.58 -14.71
N ARG A 27 9.98 6.91 -14.09
CA ARG A 27 9.70 5.84 -13.13
C ARG A 27 8.74 6.45 -12.12
N LYS A 28 7.47 6.03 -12.19
CA LYS A 28 6.43 6.54 -11.32
C LYS A 28 6.95 6.27 -9.91
N SER A 29 7.01 7.30 -9.08
CA SER A 29 7.42 7.16 -7.68
C SER A 29 6.69 5.93 -7.11
N ARG A 30 7.45 4.99 -6.54
CA ARG A 30 6.92 3.73 -6.06
C ARG A 30 5.90 4.06 -4.98
N LYS A 31 4.61 3.94 -5.29
CA LYS A 31 3.57 4.12 -4.30
C LYS A 31 3.69 2.96 -3.32
N GLU A 32 4.08 3.25 -2.09
CA GLU A 32 4.06 2.25 -1.02
C GLU A 32 2.62 1.74 -0.87
N SER A 33 2.47 0.43 -0.90
CA SER A 33 1.17 -0.23 -0.86
C SER A 33 1.31 -1.61 -0.23
N TYR A 34 0.27 -2.02 0.49
CA TYR A 34 0.15 -3.33 1.10
C TYR A 34 -0.30 -4.43 0.13
N SER A 35 -0.51 -4.11 -1.16
CA SER A 35 -1.14 -5.01 -2.15
C SER A 35 -0.49 -6.40 -2.24
N ILE A 36 0.85 -6.46 -2.19
CA ILE A 36 1.59 -7.73 -2.24
C ILE A 36 1.28 -8.59 -1.00
N TYR A 37 1.19 -7.98 0.18
CA TYR A 37 0.92 -8.69 1.44
C TYR A 37 -0.54 -9.12 1.53
N VAL A 38 -1.47 -8.27 1.10
CA VAL A 38 -2.89 -8.62 0.99
C VAL A 38 -3.06 -9.84 0.08
N TYR A 39 -2.36 -9.88 -1.06
CA TYR A 39 -2.41 -11.04 -1.95
C TYR A 39 -1.81 -12.32 -1.32
N LYS A 40 -0.69 -12.20 -0.61
CA LYS A 40 -0.09 -13.34 0.11
C LYS A 40 -1.03 -13.92 1.16
N VAL A 41 -1.66 -13.06 1.97
CA VAL A 41 -2.64 -13.50 2.98
C VAL A 41 -3.87 -14.12 2.31
N LEU A 42 -4.37 -13.52 1.23
CA LEU A 42 -5.50 -14.07 0.47
C LEU A 42 -5.21 -15.50 -0.02
N LYS A 43 -4.04 -15.76 -0.58
CA LYS A 43 -3.67 -17.10 -1.06
C LYS A 43 -3.43 -18.12 0.05
N GLN A 44 -3.09 -17.66 1.26
CA GLN A 44 -3.00 -18.53 2.43
C GLN A 44 -4.39 -19.00 2.91
N VAL A 45 -5.43 -18.16 2.79
CA VAL A 45 -6.79 -18.50 3.24
C VAL A 45 -7.68 -19.09 2.14
N HIS A 46 -7.50 -18.64 0.89
CA HIS A 46 -8.29 -19.05 -0.28
C HIS A 46 -7.40 -19.16 -1.54
N PRO A 47 -6.73 -20.30 -1.76
CA PRO A 47 -5.78 -20.49 -2.86
C PRO A 47 -6.36 -20.24 -4.26
N ASP A 48 -7.61 -20.61 -4.50
CA ASP A 48 -8.23 -20.55 -5.83
C ASP A 48 -9.01 -19.26 -6.08
N THR A 49 -9.08 -18.36 -5.09
CA THR A 49 -9.84 -17.10 -5.20
C THR A 49 -8.97 -15.95 -5.69
N GLY A 50 -9.53 -15.10 -6.56
CA GLY A 50 -8.92 -13.85 -7.02
C GLY A 50 -9.51 -12.62 -6.33
N ILE A 51 -8.82 -11.48 -6.41
CA ILE A 51 -9.30 -10.18 -5.92
C ILE A 51 -9.20 -9.14 -7.03
N SER A 52 -10.26 -8.35 -7.21
CA SER A 52 -10.27 -7.27 -8.22
C SER A 52 -9.39 -6.10 -7.81
N SER A 53 -8.95 -5.28 -8.77
CA SER A 53 -8.14 -4.09 -8.51
C SER A 53 -8.85 -3.07 -7.60
N LYS A 54 -10.17 -2.92 -7.76
CA LYS A 54 -10.99 -2.06 -6.89
C LYS A 54 -11.02 -2.58 -5.46
N ALA A 55 -11.26 -3.88 -5.27
CA ALA A 55 -11.24 -4.50 -3.95
C ALA A 55 -9.85 -4.43 -3.30
N MET A 56 -8.78 -4.60 -4.08
CA MET A 56 -7.41 -4.41 -3.59
C MET A 56 -7.17 -2.97 -3.10
N GLY A 57 -7.70 -1.96 -3.82
CA GLY A 57 -7.64 -0.56 -3.39
C GLY A 57 -8.34 -0.33 -2.05
N ILE A 58 -9.53 -0.93 -1.85
CA ILE A 58 -10.27 -0.87 -0.59
C ILE A 58 -9.46 -1.51 0.55
N MET A 59 -8.89 -2.69 0.32
CA MET A 59 -8.06 -3.38 1.32
C MET A 59 -6.81 -2.57 1.70
N ASN A 60 -6.16 -1.94 0.73
CA ASN A 60 -5.01 -1.09 1.02
C ASN A 60 -5.40 0.12 1.89
N SER A 61 -6.51 0.77 1.60
CA SER A 61 -7.02 1.86 2.44
C SER A 61 -7.45 1.39 3.83
N PHE A 62 -8.05 0.21 3.94
CA PHE A 62 -8.42 -0.39 5.22
C PHE A 62 -7.19 -0.62 6.11
N VAL A 63 -6.10 -1.16 5.55
CA VAL A 63 -4.85 -1.37 6.32
C VAL A 63 -4.29 -0.03 6.80
N ASN A 64 -4.28 1.01 5.95
CA ASN A 64 -3.83 2.34 6.35
C ASN A 64 -4.69 2.94 7.48
N ASP A 65 -6.01 2.88 7.37
CA ASP A 65 -6.94 3.43 8.38
C ASP A 65 -6.71 2.76 9.75
N ILE A 66 -6.61 1.44 9.79
CA ILE A 66 -6.33 0.72 11.04
C ILE A 66 -4.92 1.04 11.57
N PHE A 67 -3.92 1.14 10.70
CA PHE A 67 -2.56 1.50 11.10
C PHE A 67 -2.51 2.89 11.76
N GLU A 68 -3.11 3.89 11.12
CA GLU A 68 -3.14 5.27 11.64
C GLU A 68 -3.88 5.35 12.98
N ARG A 69 -5.00 4.63 13.12
CA ARG A 69 -5.74 4.57 14.39
C ARG A 69 -4.91 3.96 15.51
N ILE A 70 -4.27 2.81 15.27
CA ILE A 70 -3.43 2.14 16.28
C ILE A 70 -2.22 3.00 16.64
N ALA A 71 -1.53 3.55 15.64
CA ALA A 71 -0.35 4.40 15.86
C ALA A 71 -0.71 5.67 16.64
N GLY A 72 -1.82 6.33 16.27
CA GLY A 72 -2.31 7.52 16.96
C GLY A 72 -2.65 7.22 18.42
N GLU A 73 -3.34 6.12 18.69
CA GLU A 73 -3.70 5.74 20.06
C GLU A 73 -2.48 5.31 20.89
N ALA A 74 -1.56 4.54 20.31
CA ALA A 74 -0.32 4.16 20.97
C ALA A 74 0.57 5.37 21.29
N SER A 75 0.60 6.37 20.40
CA SER A 75 1.27 7.65 20.65
C SER A 75 0.66 8.38 21.85
N ARG A 76 -0.67 8.50 21.92
CA ARG A 76 -1.37 9.10 23.08
C ARG A 76 -1.04 8.38 24.38
N LEU A 77 -1.04 7.04 24.37
CA LEU A 77 -0.69 6.22 25.53
C LEU A 77 0.76 6.43 25.98
N ALA A 78 1.71 6.56 25.06
CA ALA A 78 3.10 6.87 25.41
C ALA A 78 3.20 8.26 26.05
N HIS A 79 2.51 9.25 25.49
CA HIS A 79 2.46 10.61 26.03
C HIS A 79 1.83 10.68 27.43
N TYR A 80 0.71 9.97 27.67
CA TYR A 80 0.09 9.91 29.00
C TYR A 80 1.02 9.30 30.05
N ASN A 81 1.83 8.31 29.66
CA ASN A 81 2.82 7.70 30.52
C ASN A 81 4.15 8.48 30.58
N LYS A 82 4.23 9.68 29.98
CA LYS A 82 5.44 10.53 29.89
C LYS A 82 6.65 9.80 29.29
N ARG A 83 6.41 8.92 28.33
CA ARG A 83 7.46 8.19 27.59
C ARG A 83 7.62 8.76 26.20
N SER A 84 8.86 8.81 25.72
CA SER A 84 9.22 9.21 24.35
C SER A 84 9.27 8.05 23.37
N THR A 85 9.12 6.81 23.85
CA THR A 85 9.20 5.58 23.05
C THR A 85 7.90 4.81 23.11
N ILE A 86 7.35 4.47 21.93
CA ILE A 86 6.23 3.55 21.80
C ILE A 86 6.78 2.12 21.82
N THR A 87 6.33 1.31 22.78
CA THR A 87 6.73 -0.10 22.90
C THR A 87 5.58 -1.02 22.45
N SER A 88 5.85 -2.33 22.40
CA SER A 88 4.81 -3.34 22.13
C SER A 88 3.65 -3.26 23.14
N ARG A 89 3.87 -2.73 24.35
CA ARG A 89 2.83 -2.55 25.38
C ARG A 89 1.81 -1.48 25.00
N GLU A 90 2.26 -0.34 24.49
CA GLU A 90 1.36 0.72 24.02
C GLU A 90 0.56 0.24 22.81
N ILE A 91 1.21 -0.47 21.87
CA ILE A 91 0.52 -1.07 20.71
C ILE A 91 -0.55 -2.07 21.16
N GLN A 92 -0.22 -2.98 22.08
CA GLN A 92 -1.17 -3.98 22.60
C GLN A 92 -2.38 -3.32 23.29
N THR A 93 -2.14 -2.26 24.06
CA THR A 93 -3.20 -1.53 24.76
C THR A 93 -4.07 -0.76 23.76
N ALA A 94 -3.48 -0.08 22.78
CA ALA A 94 -4.19 0.59 21.69
C ALA A 94 -5.12 -0.38 20.93
N VAL A 95 -4.63 -1.57 20.60
CA VAL A 95 -5.44 -2.62 19.94
C VAL A 95 -6.66 -3.01 20.77
N ARG A 96 -6.51 -3.13 22.09
CA ARG A 96 -7.63 -3.45 23.01
C ARG A 96 -8.66 -2.32 23.12
N LEU A 97 -8.23 -1.07 22.97
CA LEU A 97 -9.12 0.08 22.98
C LEU A 97 -9.89 0.24 21.66
N LEU A 98 -9.25 -0.08 20.53
CA LEU A 98 -9.80 0.15 19.19
C LEU A 98 -10.66 -1.01 18.67
N LEU A 99 -10.33 -2.25 19.02
CA LEU A 99 -11.04 -3.43 18.51
C LEU A 99 -12.04 -3.98 19.53
N PRO A 100 -13.23 -4.41 19.10
CA PRO A 100 -14.24 -4.96 20.00
C PRO A 100 -13.99 -6.44 20.33
N GLY A 101 -14.31 -6.84 21.56
CA GLY A 101 -14.54 -8.23 21.97
C GLY A 101 -13.50 -9.25 21.51
N GLU A 102 -13.97 -10.28 20.78
CA GLU A 102 -13.13 -11.38 20.27
C GLU A 102 -12.05 -10.92 19.29
N LEU A 103 -12.29 -9.85 18.51
CA LEU A 103 -11.27 -9.34 17.58
C LEU A 103 -10.04 -8.82 18.32
N ALA A 104 -10.24 -8.11 19.44
CA ALA A 104 -9.13 -7.66 20.28
C ALA A 104 -8.34 -8.85 20.86
N LYS A 105 -9.05 -9.89 21.32
CA LYS A 105 -8.40 -11.09 21.88
C LYS A 105 -7.51 -11.78 20.85
N HIS A 106 -8.02 -12.02 19.65
CA HIS A 106 -7.24 -12.64 18.58
C HIS A 106 -6.08 -11.75 18.12
N ALA A 107 -6.31 -10.46 17.91
CA ALA A 107 -5.26 -9.53 17.49
C ALA A 107 -4.11 -9.44 18.50
N VAL A 108 -4.42 -9.40 19.80
CA VAL A 108 -3.41 -9.40 20.87
C VAL A 108 -2.65 -10.72 20.92
N SER A 109 -3.35 -11.86 20.75
CA SER A 109 -2.72 -13.18 20.69
C SER A 109 -1.73 -13.28 19.52
N GLU A 110 -2.14 -12.93 18.31
CA GLU A 110 -1.27 -12.96 17.12
C GLU A 110 -0.08 -11.99 17.26
N GLY A 111 -0.31 -10.78 17.79
CA GLY A 111 0.75 -9.82 18.07
C GLY A 111 1.80 -10.37 19.06
N THR A 112 1.34 -11.02 20.13
CA THR A 112 2.24 -11.62 21.14
C THR A 112 3.07 -12.74 20.55
N LYS A 113 2.44 -13.65 19.78
CA LYS A 113 3.15 -14.74 19.08
C LYS A 113 4.23 -14.20 18.14
N ALA A 114 3.92 -13.15 17.39
CA ALA A 114 4.87 -12.53 16.46
C ALA A 114 6.09 -11.94 17.20
N VAL A 115 5.89 -11.24 18.31
CA VAL A 115 6.97 -10.69 19.14
C VAL A 115 7.83 -11.81 19.73
N THR A 116 7.22 -12.84 20.31
CA THR A 116 7.94 -13.99 20.87
C THR A 116 8.81 -14.66 19.82
N LYS A 117 8.25 -14.98 18.64
CA LYS A 117 8.99 -15.58 17.53
C LYS A 117 10.15 -14.71 17.07
N TYR A 118 9.97 -13.40 16.99
CA TYR A 118 11.03 -12.47 16.61
C TYR A 118 12.17 -12.49 17.63
N THR A 119 11.85 -12.45 18.92
CA THR A 119 12.87 -12.48 19.98
C THR A 119 13.62 -13.81 20.08
N SER A 120 12.98 -14.95 19.75
CA SER A 120 13.60 -16.28 19.82
C SER A 120 14.42 -16.65 18.59
N SER A 121 14.26 -15.94 17.47
CA SER A 121 14.96 -16.22 16.21
C SER A 121 16.30 -15.48 16.10
N LYS A 122 16.78 -14.90 17.21
CA LYS A 122 18.05 -14.18 17.30
C LYS A 122 19.15 -15.10 17.83
#